data_AF-A0A7S0QB09-F1
#
_entry.id   AF-A0A7S0QB09-F1
#
_cell.length_a   1.000
_cell.length_b   1.000
_cell.length_c   1.000
_cell.angle_alpha   90.00
_cell.angle_beta   90.00
_cell.angle_gamma   90.00
#
_symmetry.space_group_name_H-M   'P 1'
#
loop_
_entity.id
_entity.type
_entity.pdbx_description
1 polymer ?
#
loop_
_entity_poly.entity_id
_entity_poly.type
_entity_poly.pdbx_seq_one_letter_code
_entity_poly.pdbx_strand_id
1 'polypeptide(L)'
;NVAKARYLRKVNNLSRQVEAESGMPGTGVGHFTVQSKLAVLNGQLPRAEQLLLQQGLVEETMEMYQELHKWEESIAVAEQRQHAEVATLKANYLQWLTETGQEEKAAEQKEREGDLVTAVHLYLKGG
;
A
#
# COMPACT_ATOMS: atom_id res chain seq x y z
N ASN A 1 8.07 -15.88 14.17
CA ASN A 1 7.17 -15.47 15.28
C ASN A 1 7.68 -14.34 16.17
N VAL A 2 8.97 -14.01 16.21
CA VAL A 2 9.49 -12.86 17.00
C VAL A 2 9.11 -11.49 16.39
N ALA A 3 9.04 -11.38 15.06
CA ALA A 3 8.68 -10.13 14.37
C ALA A 3 7.23 -9.69 14.65
N LYS A 4 6.26 -10.61 14.58
CA LYS A 4 4.85 -10.33 14.92
C LYS A 4 4.68 -9.88 16.37
N ALA A 5 5.39 -10.51 17.31
CA ALA A 5 5.36 -10.11 18.73
C ALA A 5 5.92 -8.69 18.96
N ARG A 6 7.01 -8.32 18.25
CA ARG A 6 7.55 -6.94 18.30
C ARG A 6 6.59 -5.92 17.69
N TYR A 7 5.96 -6.26 16.56
CA TYR A 7 4.97 -5.40 15.91
C TYR A 7 3.74 -5.19 16.80
N LEU A 8 3.19 -6.27 17.39
CA LEU A 8 2.10 -6.19 18.37
C LEU A 8 2.46 -5.29 19.55
N ARG A 9 3.69 -5.39 20.06
CA ARG A 9 4.16 -4.50 21.13
C ARG A 9 4.18 -3.04 20.68
N LYS A 10 4.61 -2.75 19.44
CA LYS A 10 4.59 -1.39 18.88
C LYS A 10 3.17 -0.86 18.77
N VAL A 11 2.23 -1.68 18.30
CA VAL A 11 0.80 -1.31 18.19
C VAL A 11 0.17 -1.10 19.56
N ASN A 12 0.46 -1.94 20.55
CA ASN A 12 0.00 -1.75 21.93
C ASN A 12 0.56 -0.46 22.56
N ASN A 13 1.83 -0.13 22.28
CA ASN A 13 2.41 1.13 22.74
C ASN A 13 1.72 2.33 22.08
N LEU A 14 1.41 2.24 20.79
CA LEU A 14 0.64 3.27 20.07
C LEU A 14 -0.75 3.45 20.66
N SER A 15 -1.46 2.36 20.96
CA SER A 15 -2.77 2.40 21.64
C SER A 15 -2.70 3.15 22.97
N ARG A 16 -1.66 2.88 23.78
CA ARG A 16 -1.46 3.56 25.06
C ARG A 16 -1.12 5.04 24.90
N GLN A 17 -0.38 5.41 23.86
CA GLN A 17 -0.10 6.81 23.54
C GLN A 17 -1.38 7.54 23.15
N VAL A 18 -2.19 6.95 22.28
CA VAL A 18 -3.47 7.54 21.87
C VAL A 18 -4.43 7.67 23.05
N GLU A 19 -4.48 6.71 23.98
CA GLU A 19 -5.25 6.83 25.23
C GLU A 19 -4.76 7.97 26.11
N ALA A 20 -3.43 8.13 26.23
CA ALA A 20 -2.83 9.19 27.02
C ALA A 20 -3.11 10.58 26.42
N GLU A 21 -3.05 10.71 25.08
CA GLU A 21 -3.34 11.96 24.36
C GLU A 21 -4.83 12.31 24.36
N SER A 22 -5.70 11.31 24.22
CA SER A 22 -7.15 11.51 24.20
C SER A 22 -7.75 11.73 25.60
N GLY A 23 -7.03 11.34 26.66
CA GLY A 23 -7.49 11.43 28.05
C GLY A 23 -8.70 10.53 28.40
N MET A 24 -9.13 9.66 27.48
CA MET A 24 -10.28 8.76 27.64
C MET A 24 -9.82 7.29 27.65
N PRO A 25 -10.12 6.51 28.70
CA PRO A 25 -9.81 5.09 28.73
C PRO A 25 -10.56 4.32 27.63
N GLY A 26 -9.85 3.48 26.87
CA GLY A 26 -10.44 2.61 25.85
C GLY A 26 -10.54 3.20 24.44
N THR A 27 -10.17 4.47 24.23
CA THR A 27 -10.11 5.06 22.87
C THR A 27 -8.91 4.56 22.06
N GLY A 28 -7.86 4.04 22.71
CA GLY A 28 -6.64 3.59 22.03
C GLY A 28 -6.88 2.47 21.03
N VAL A 29 -7.64 1.45 21.44
CA VAL A 29 -7.99 0.32 20.57
C VAL A 29 -9.04 0.72 19.54
N GLY A 30 -9.87 1.72 19.87
CA GLY A 30 -10.88 2.30 18.98
C GLY A 30 -10.27 3.18 17.88
N HIS A 31 -9.05 3.66 18.05
CA HIS A 31 -8.43 4.59 17.11
C HIS A 31 -8.10 3.91 15.78
N PHE A 32 -8.42 4.60 14.68
CA PHE A 32 -8.26 4.07 13.33
C PHE A 32 -6.82 3.66 13.02
N THR A 33 -5.80 4.36 13.53
CA THR A 33 -4.38 3.99 13.33
C THR A 33 -4.00 2.68 14.00
N VAL A 34 -4.62 2.35 15.15
CA VAL A 34 -4.38 1.10 15.86
C VAL A 34 -5.14 -0.02 15.15
N GLN A 35 -6.38 0.21 14.76
CA GLN A 35 -7.19 -0.77 14.03
C GLN A 35 -6.62 -1.09 12.64
N SER A 36 -6.11 -0.10 11.90
CA SER A 36 -5.49 -0.32 10.59
C SER A 36 -4.22 -1.16 10.73
N LYS A 37 -3.34 -0.83 11.68
CA LYS A 37 -2.12 -1.62 11.94
C LYS A 37 -2.43 -3.04 12.44
N LEU A 38 -3.46 -3.23 13.26
CA LEU A 38 -3.93 -4.57 13.64
C LEU A 38 -4.48 -5.35 12.45
N ALA A 39 -5.24 -4.70 11.56
CA ALA A 39 -5.77 -5.32 10.36
C ALA A 39 -4.64 -5.75 9.42
N VAL A 40 -3.62 -4.91 9.20
CA VAL A 40 -2.41 -5.26 8.43
C VAL A 40 -1.71 -6.48 9.03
N LEU A 41 -1.50 -6.49 10.35
CA LEU A 41 -0.86 -7.61 11.03
C LEU A 41 -1.64 -8.94 10.87
N ASN A 42 -2.97 -8.85 10.85
CA ASN A 42 -3.86 -9.99 10.66
C ASN A 42 -4.02 -10.39 9.18
N GLY A 43 -3.38 -9.67 8.25
CA GLY A 43 -3.50 -9.89 6.80
C GLY A 43 -4.82 -9.38 6.20
N GLN A 44 -5.59 -8.59 6.95
CA GLN A 44 -6.86 -7.99 6.53
C GLN A 44 -6.61 -6.63 5.83
N LEU A 45 -5.89 -6.64 4.72
CA LEU A 45 -5.53 -5.43 3.97
C LEU A 45 -6.75 -4.60 3.53
N PRO A 46 -7.84 -5.20 3.00
CA PRO A 46 -9.02 -4.42 2.59
C PRO A 46 -9.66 -3.67 3.77
N ARG A 47 -9.61 -4.26 4.97
CA ARG A 47 -10.12 -3.61 6.18
C ARG A 47 -9.22 -2.46 6.62
N ALA A 48 -7.90 -2.64 6.55
CA ALA A 48 -6.94 -1.59 6.88
C ALA A 48 -7.07 -0.39 5.93
N GLU A 49 -7.18 -0.66 4.64
CA GLU A 49 -7.44 0.33 3.60
C GLU A 49 -8.73 1.09 3.88
N GLN A 50 -9.85 0.40 4.12
CA GLN A 50 -11.12 1.07 4.40
C GLN A 50 -11.03 2.01 5.62
N LEU A 51 -10.35 1.57 6.69
CA LEU A 51 -10.17 2.39 7.91
C LEU A 51 -9.33 3.64 7.65
N LEU A 52 -8.25 3.53 6.88
CA LEU A 52 -7.38 4.66 6.54
C LEU A 52 -8.06 5.62 5.56
N LEU A 53 -8.70 5.07 4.52
CA LEU A 53 -9.42 5.84 3.51
C LEU A 53 -10.64 6.57 4.07
N GLN A 54 -11.33 6.03 5.08
CA GLN A 54 -12.41 6.73 5.79
C GLN A 54 -11.93 8.00 6.48
N GLN A 55 -10.65 8.06 6.86
CA GLN A 55 -10.03 9.23 7.49
C GLN A 55 -9.34 10.15 6.48
N GLY A 56 -9.37 9.80 5.18
CA GLY A 56 -8.68 10.55 4.13
C GLY A 56 -7.16 10.30 4.09
N LEU A 57 -6.66 9.28 4.78
CA LEU A 57 -5.23 8.95 4.86
C LEU A 57 -4.80 8.10 3.66
N VAL A 58 -4.84 8.72 2.48
CA VAL A 58 -4.47 8.07 1.21
C VAL A 58 -2.98 7.73 1.18
N GLU A 59 -2.13 8.66 1.62
CA GLU A 59 -0.67 8.46 1.67
C GLU A 59 -0.29 7.28 2.57
N GLU A 60 -0.84 7.19 3.80
CA GLU A 60 -0.58 6.06 4.70
C GLU A 60 -1.06 4.73 4.11
N THR A 61 -2.17 4.74 3.37
CA THR A 61 -2.69 3.54 2.68
C THR A 61 -1.75 3.10 1.58
N MET A 62 -1.23 4.05 0.80
CA MET A 62 -0.26 3.78 -0.26
C MET A 62 1.06 3.24 0.31
N GLU A 63 1.59 3.86 1.37
CA GLU A 63 2.82 3.43 2.05
C GLU A 63 2.67 2.03 2.62
N MET A 64 1.53 1.72 3.26
CA MET A 64 1.20 0.38 3.74
C MET A 64 1.30 -0.68 2.62
N TYR A 65 0.78 -0.39 1.43
CA TYR A 65 0.87 -1.30 0.30
C TYR A 65 2.29 -1.43 -0.25
N GLN A 66 3.06 -0.34 -0.29
CA GLN A 66 4.46 -0.36 -0.72
C GLN A 66 5.36 -1.16 0.23
N GLU A 67 5.18 -1.04 1.55
CA GLU A 67 5.88 -1.85 2.56
C GLU A 67 5.61 -3.35 2.38
N LEU A 68 4.44 -3.70 1.83
CA LEU A 68 4.04 -5.08 1.54
C LEU A 68 4.44 -5.54 0.13
N HIS A 69 5.18 -4.72 -0.62
CA HIS A 69 5.52 -4.94 -2.03
C HIS A 69 4.29 -5.12 -2.95
N LYS A 70 3.16 -4.57 -2.54
CA LYS A 70 1.86 -4.59 -3.23
C LYS A 70 1.67 -3.32 -4.04
N TRP A 71 2.51 -3.17 -5.06
CA TRP A 71 2.59 -1.95 -5.87
C TRP A 71 1.33 -1.68 -6.68
N GLU A 72 0.71 -2.73 -7.24
CA GLU A 72 -0.53 -2.60 -8.01
C GLU A 72 -1.66 -2.04 -7.14
N GLU A 73 -1.81 -2.56 -5.91
CA GLU A 73 -2.81 -2.07 -4.97
C GLU A 73 -2.52 -0.62 -4.52
N SER A 74 -1.25 -0.26 -4.31
CA SER A 74 -0.84 1.12 -4.01
C SER A 74 -1.23 2.08 -5.15
N ILE A 75 -0.97 1.70 -6.41
CA ILE A 75 -1.32 2.49 -7.59
C ILE A 75 -2.84 2.59 -7.73
N ALA A 76 -3.59 1.49 -7.54
CA ALA A 76 -5.04 1.49 -7.65
C ALA A 76 -5.70 2.45 -6.63
N VAL A 77 -5.21 2.46 -5.39
CA VAL A 77 -5.67 3.42 -4.37
C VAL A 77 -5.35 4.86 -4.78
N ALA A 78 -4.15 5.11 -5.28
CA ALA A 78 -3.73 6.43 -5.76
C ALA A 78 -4.61 6.90 -6.94
N GLU A 79 -4.92 6.01 -7.89
CA GLU A 79 -5.79 6.29 -9.04
C GLU A 79 -7.22 6.60 -8.61
N GLN A 80 -7.79 5.79 -7.72
CA GLN A 80 -9.16 5.99 -7.22
C GLN A 80 -9.31 7.34 -6.52
N ARG A 81 -8.24 7.83 -5.91
CA ARG A 81 -8.19 9.11 -5.20
C ARG A 81 -7.66 10.26 -6.06
N GLN A 82 -7.32 10.00 -7.33
CA GLN A 82 -6.74 10.97 -8.27
C GLN A 82 -5.51 11.69 -7.69
N HIS A 83 -4.65 10.94 -7.00
CA HIS A 83 -3.44 11.48 -6.38
C HIS A 83 -2.48 12.03 -7.45
N ALA A 84 -1.84 13.16 -7.19
CA ALA A 84 -0.92 13.79 -8.16
C ALA A 84 0.28 12.89 -8.50
N GLU A 85 0.68 12.02 -7.58
CA GLU A 85 1.85 11.14 -7.72
C GLU A 85 1.55 9.82 -8.45
N VAL A 86 0.32 9.57 -8.92
CA VAL A 86 -0.03 8.35 -9.66
C VAL A 86 0.91 8.11 -10.83
N ALA A 87 1.19 9.16 -11.61
CA ALA A 87 2.07 9.05 -12.77
C ALA A 87 3.50 8.65 -12.36
N THR A 88 4.02 9.25 -11.29
CA THR A 88 5.34 8.96 -10.73
C THR A 88 5.43 7.53 -10.19
N LEU A 89 4.40 7.06 -9.49
CA LEU A 89 4.33 5.70 -8.95
C LEU A 89 4.31 4.66 -10.05
N LYS A 90 3.50 4.87 -11.10
CA LYS A 90 3.47 4.00 -12.27
C LYS A 90 4.82 3.93 -12.97
N ALA A 91 5.49 5.07 -13.14
CA ALA A 91 6.81 5.13 -13.75
C ALA A 91 7.86 4.37 -12.92
N ASN A 92 7.88 4.58 -11.60
CA ASN A 92 8.78 3.88 -10.69
C ASN A 92 8.51 2.36 -10.68
N TYR A 93 7.24 1.96 -10.68
CA TYR A 93 6.87 0.56 -10.70
C TYR A 93 7.27 -0.11 -12.02
N LEU A 94 7.04 0.55 -13.16
CA LEU A 94 7.48 0.07 -14.47
C LEU A 94 9.00 -0.06 -14.57
N GLN A 95 9.73 0.93 -14.03
CA GLN A 95 11.18 0.89 -13.95
C GLN A 95 11.64 -0.33 -13.13
N TRP A 96 11.05 -0.54 -11.95
CA TRP A 96 11.35 -1.70 -11.10
C TRP A 96 11.04 -3.03 -11.79
N LEU A 97 9.90 -3.14 -12.50
CA LEU A 97 9.56 -4.33 -13.29
C LEU A 97 10.61 -4.61 -14.36
N THR A 98 11.07 -3.56 -15.05
CA THR A 98 12.11 -3.68 -16.09
C THR A 98 13.47 -4.06 -15.50
N GLU A 99 13.86 -3.46 -14.36
CA GLU A 99 15.10 -3.77 -13.65
C GLU A 99 15.13 -5.20 -13.08
N THR A 100 13.97 -5.70 -12.64
CA THR A 100 13.83 -7.08 -12.14
C THR A 100 13.62 -8.10 -13.25
N GLY A 101 13.59 -7.68 -14.52
CA GLY A 101 13.35 -8.57 -15.67
C GLY A 101 11.92 -9.08 -15.78
N GLN A 102 10.96 -8.49 -15.06
CA GLN A 102 9.53 -8.79 -15.17
C GLN A 102 8.89 -8.01 -16.34
N GLU A 103 9.46 -8.18 -17.53
CA GLU A 103 9.12 -7.41 -18.72
C GLU A 103 7.71 -7.73 -19.24
N GLU A 104 7.22 -8.96 -19.03
CA GLU A 104 5.84 -9.34 -19.32
C GLU A 104 4.82 -8.52 -18.51
N LYS A 105 5.03 -8.34 -17.21
CA LYS A 105 4.13 -7.53 -16.36
C LYS A 105 4.18 -6.05 -16.74
N ALA A 106 5.35 -5.55 -17.09
CA ALA A 106 5.50 -4.18 -17.59
C ALA A 106 4.73 -3.99 -18.90
N ALA A 107 4.75 -5.01 -19.78
CA ALA A 107 4.00 -5.03 -21.02
C ALA A 107 2.48 -5.05 -20.78
N GLU A 108 1.98 -5.91 -19.88
CA GLU A 108 0.55 -5.94 -19.50
C GLU A 108 0.05 -4.61 -18.95
N GLN A 109 0.89 -3.92 -18.17
CA GLN A 109 0.55 -2.59 -17.68
C GLN A 109 0.47 -1.57 -18.83
N LYS A 110 1.42 -1.60 -19.78
CA LYS A 110 1.39 -0.73 -20.96
C LYS A 110 0.23 -1.02 -21.90
N GLU A 111 -0.15 -2.28 -22.03
CA GLU A 111 -1.33 -2.70 -22.76
C GLU A 111 -2.62 -2.13 -22.14
N ARG A 112 -2.76 -2.21 -20.80
CA ARG A 112 -3.89 -1.59 -20.07
C ARG A 112 -3.91 -0.06 -20.22
N GLU A 113 -2.75 0.58 -20.37
CA GLU A 113 -2.62 2.01 -20.65
C GLU A 113 -2.91 2.38 -22.12
N GLY A 114 -3.06 1.39 -23.01
CA GLY A 114 -3.29 1.57 -24.45
C GLY A 114 -2.03 1.77 -25.29
N ASP A 115 -0.85 1.71 -24.68
CA ASP A 115 0.44 1.79 -25.36
C ASP A 115 0.91 0.41 -25.83
N LEU A 116 0.25 -0.06 -26.89
CA LEU A 116 0.51 -1.39 -27.48
C LEU A 116 1.92 -1.49 -28.10
N VAL A 117 2.49 -0.38 -28.58
CA VAL A 117 3.81 -0.38 -29.23
C VAL A 117 4.89 -0.69 -28.19
N THR A 118 4.84 -0.02 -27.04
CA THR A 118 5.77 -0.27 -25.95
C THR A 118 5.55 -1.65 -25.33
N ALA A 119 4.29 -2.09 -25.21
CA ALA A 119 3.96 -3.43 -24.72
C ALA A 119 4.58 -4.54 -25.60
N VAL A 120 4.45 -4.46 -26.93
CA VAL A 120 5.06 -5.43 -27.85
C VAL A 120 6.58 -5.46 -27.72
N HIS A 121 7.23 -4.29 -27.58
CA HIS A 121 8.68 -4.23 -27.42
C HIS A 121 9.14 -4.90 -26.12
N LEU A 122 8.38 -4.73 -25.03
CA LEU A 122 8.65 -5.37 -23.74
C LEU A 122 8.44 -6.90 -23.79
N TYR A 123 7.37 -7.38 -24.45
CA TYR A 123 7.16 -8.82 -24.66
C TYR A 123 8.27 -9.47 -25.49
N LEU A 124 8.78 -8.77 -26.51
CA LEU A 124 9.90 -9.26 -27.33
C LEU A 124 11.22 -9.31 -26.58
N LYS A 125 11.38 -8.52 -25.52
CA LYS A 125 12.60 -8.45 -24.71
C LYS A 125 12.63 -9.53 -23.62
N GLY A 126 11.46 -9.87 -23.07
CA GLY A 126 11.30 -10.85 -21.99
C GLY A 126 11.17 -12.31 -22.43
N GLY A 127 11.09 -12.57 -23.75
CA GLY A 127 10.99 -13.90 -24.34
C GLY A 127 12.31 -14.59 -24.64
#